data_AF-A0A1F8GVD6-F1
#
_entry.id   AF-A0A1F8GVD6-F1
#
_cell.length_a   1.000
_cell.length_b   1.000
_cell.length_c   1.000
_cell.angle_alpha   90.00
_cell.angle_beta   90.00
_cell.angle_gamma   90.00
#
_symmetry.space_group_name_H-M   'P 1'
#
loop_
_entity.id
_entity.type
_entity.pdbx_description
1 polymer ?
#
loop_
_entity_poly.entity_id
_entity_poly.type
_entity_poly.pdbx_seq_one_letter_code
_entity_poly.pdbx_strand_id
1 'polypeptide(L)'
;MPYLLLITFAMCVAYGVLWFLFPIFFRTKIQSFSVRSFYSLIYIVVISLAAYAISAMISDPNLGNRIVHAFGGGFLAFFVCYRVAKDSKLPITRFQFFLFSFLLVMALGIANEMLEFYFQTFFQATFSTTVTDTWLDLLSNLIGALIAGVVTTPFIGRESKLG
;
A
#
# COMPACT_ATOMS: atom_id res chain seq x y z
N MET A 1 11.42 -15.44 0.19
CA MET A 1 11.39 -14.89 -1.18
C MET A 1 10.06 -15.07 -1.92
N PRO A 2 9.46 -16.27 -2.06
CA PRO A 2 8.22 -16.42 -2.86
C PRO A 2 7.03 -15.63 -2.29
N TYR A 3 6.92 -15.53 -0.97
CA TYR A 3 5.90 -14.72 -0.29
C TYR A 3 5.97 -13.22 -0.64
N LEU A 4 7.19 -12.64 -0.77
CA LEU A 4 7.34 -11.22 -1.08
C LEU A 4 6.87 -10.89 -2.50
N LEU A 5 7.10 -11.78 -3.46
CA LEU A 5 6.56 -11.64 -4.81
C LEU A 5 5.02 -11.73 -4.83
N LEU A 6 4.44 -12.56 -3.94
CA LEU A 6 3.00 -12.62 -3.77
C LEU A 6 2.44 -11.30 -3.23
N ILE A 7 3.13 -10.63 -2.31
CA ILE A 7 2.75 -9.29 -1.84
C ILE A 7 2.82 -8.28 -3.00
N THR A 8 3.89 -8.27 -3.80
CA THR A 8 3.97 -7.37 -4.97
C THR A 8 2.79 -7.60 -5.92
N PHE A 9 2.49 -8.87 -6.22
CA PHE A 9 1.36 -9.23 -7.05
C PHE A 9 0.03 -8.75 -6.43
N ALA A 10 -0.16 -8.97 -5.13
CA ALA A 10 -1.33 -8.50 -4.40
C ALA A 10 -1.47 -6.96 -4.46
N MET A 11 -0.38 -6.20 -4.41
CA MET A 11 -0.41 -4.74 -4.58
C MET A 11 -0.79 -4.31 -6.00
N CYS A 12 -0.35 -5.04 -7.03
CA CYS A 12 -0.80 -4.82 -8.40
C CYS A 12 -2.30 -5.15 -8.57
N VAL A 13 -2.77 -6.23 -7.95
CA VAL A 13 -4.20 -6.57 -7.93
C VAL A 13 -4.99 -5.49 -7.17
N ALA A 14 -4.49 -5.03 -6.03
CA ALA A 14 -5.09 -3.94 -5.26
C ALA A 14 -5.19 -2.65 -6.09
N TYR A 15 -4.18 -2.31 -6.90
CA TYR A 15 -4.28 -1.20 -7.85
C TYR A 15 -5.48 -1.37 -8.79
N GLY A 16 -5.64 -2.56 -9.37
CA GLY A 16 -6.77 -2.90 -10.24
C GLY A 16 -8.12 -2.81 -9.53
N VAL A 17 -8.24 -3.33 -8.31
CA VAL A 17 -9.48 -3.26 -7.51
C VAL A 17 -9.81 -1.81 -7.16
N LEU A 18 -8.83 -1.05 -6.68
CA LEU A 18 -9.00 0.35 -6.28
C LEU A 18 -9.29 1.25 -7.48
N TRP A 19 -8.84 0.90 -8.68
CA TRP A 19 -9.22 1.57 -9.92
C TRP A 19 -10.74 1.67 -10.10
N PHE A 20 -11.49 0.64 -9.68
CA PHE A 20 -12.95 0.65 -9.71
C PHE A 20 -13.55 1.24 -8.44
N LEU A 21 -13.02 0.87 -7.26
CA LEU A 21 -13.61 1.29 -5.98
C LEU A 21 -13.53 2.80 -5.75
N PHE A 22 -12.41 3.45 -6.10
CA PHE A 22 -12.26 4.89 -5.90
C PHE A 22 -13.31 5.70 -6.69
N PRO A 23 -13.45 5.54 -8.01
CA PRO A 23 -14.49 6.25 -8.76
C PRO A 23 -15.91 5.98 -8.24
N ILE A 24 -16.22 4.73 -7.88
CA ILE A 24 -17.54 4.34 -7.33
C ILE A 24 -17.81 5.08 -6.03
N PHE A 25 -16.87 5.04 -5.08
CA PHE A 25 -17.00 5.67 -3.76
C PHE A 25 -17.19 7.19 -3.88
N PHE A 26 -16.41 7.84 -4.76
CA PHE A 26 -16.49 9.28 -4.98
C PHE A 26 -17.52 9.69 -6.06
N ARG A 27 -18.37 8.77 -6.53
CA ARG A 27 -19.43 9.00 -7.54
C ARG A 27 -18.94 9.68 -8.81
N THR A 28 -17.80 9.22 -9.33
CA THR A 28 -17.18 9.72 -10.55
C THR A 28 -17.15 8.63 -11.63
N LYS A 29 -17.02 9.05 -12.89
CA LYS A 29 -16.98 8.12 -14.02
C LYS A 29 -15.68 7.31 -14.00
N ILE A 30 -15.80 5.99 -14.08
CA ILE A 30 -14.66 5.08 -14.25
C ILE A 30 -13.95 5.42 -15.57
N GLN A 31 -12.67 5.72 -15.49
CA GLN A 31 -11.82 5.98 -16.66
C GLN A 31 -11.32 4.66 -17.25
N SER A 32 -11.03 4.65 -18.55
CA SER A 32 -10.34 3.51 -19.18
C SER A 32 -8.89 3.44 -18.72
N PHE A 33 -8.34 2.23 -18.60
CA PHE A 33 -6.91 2.03 -18.38
C PHE A 33 -6.11 2.74 -19.47
N SER A 34 -5.10 3.51 -19.05
CA SER A 34 -4.23 4.24 -19.95
C SER A 34 -2.80 3.72 -19.87
N VAL A 35 -1.93 4.15 -20.78
CA VAL A 35 -0.49 3.86 -20.71
C VAL A 35 0.12 4.32 -19.37
N ARG A 36 -0.42 5.40 -18.77
CA ARG A 36 0.00 5.86 -17.43
C ARG A 36 -0.29 4.82 -16.34
N SER A 37 -1.42 4.13 -16.45
CA SER A 37 -1.80 3.05 -15.54
C SER A 37 -0.83 1.87 -15.62
N PHE A 38 -0.33 1.55 -16.82
CA PHE A 38 0.70 0.52 -16.98
C PHE A 38 2.02 0.92 -16.30
N TYR A 39 2.48 2.16 -16.49
CA TYR A 39 3.66 2.66 -15.78
C TYR A 39 3.47 2.67 -14.25
N SER A 40 2.26 2.92 -13.76
CA SER A 40 1.96 2.80 -12.32
C SER A 40 2.20 1.40 -11.78
N LEU A 41 1.83 0.36 -12.53
CA LEU A 41 2.12 -1.03 -12.14
C LEU A 41 3.64 -1.29 -12.11
N ILE A 42 4.40 -0.77 -13.08
CA ILE A 42 5.86 -0.86 -13.08
C ILE A 42 6.44 -0.16 -11.83
N TYR A 43 5.98 1.04 -11.50
CA TYR A 43 6.45 1.75 -10.31
C TYR A 43 6.15 0.98 -9.02
N ILE A 44 4.97 0.37 -8.91
CA ILE A 44 4.62 -0.48 -7.76
C ILE A 44 5.61 -1.63 -7.63
N VAL A 45 5.89 -2.34 -8.73
CA VAL A 45 6.87 -3.44 -8.73
C VAL A 45 8.27 -2.96 -8.33
N VAL A 46 8.76 -1.88 -8.94
CA VAL A 46 10.11 -1.36 -8.66
C VAL A 46 10.26 -0.92 -7.20
N ILE A 47 9.29 -0.16 -6.67
CA ILE A 47 9.33 0.30 -5.27
C ILE A 47 9.23 -0.89 -4.31
N SER A 48 8.38 -1.88 -4.62
CA SER A 48 8.24 -3.10 -3.84
C SER A 48 9.56 -3.89 -3.78
N LEU A 49 10.21 -4.12 -4.92
CA LEU A 49 11.49 -4.81 -4.97
C LEU A 49 12.60 -4.04 -4.25
N ALA A 50 12.60 -2.70 -4.36
CA ALA A 50 13.56 -1.87 -3.62
C ALA A 50 13.36 -1.98 -2.10
N ALA A 51 12.12 -1.96 -1.61
CA ALA A 51 11.83 -2.14 -0.19
C ALA A 51 12.30 -3.52 0.33
N TYR A 52 12.10 -4.58 -0.47
CA TYR A 52 12.57 -5.92 -0.12
C TYR A 52 14.08 -6.04 -0.15
N ALA A 53 14.74 -5.43 -1.12
CA ALA A 53 16.20 -5.39 -1.17
C ALA A 53 16.80 -4.70 0.05
N ILE A 54 16.24 -3.55 0.45
CA ILE A 54 16.65 -2.83 1.66
C ILE A 54 16.44 -3.69 2.90
N SER A 55 15.26 -4.30 3.06
CA SER A 55 14.98 -5.19 4.19
C SER A 55 15.95 -6.37 4.26
N ALA A 56 16.26 -7.01 3.13
CA ALA A 56 17.16 -8.15 3.06
C ALA A 56 18.63 -7.81 3.41
N MET A 57 19.00 -6.53 3.36
CA MET A 57 20.32 -6.05 3.78
C MET A 57 20.43 -5.82 5.29
N ILE A 58 19.31 -5.91 6.04
CA ILE A 58 19.29 -5.72 7.49
C ILE A 58 19.52 -7.05 8.20
N SER A 59 20.59 -7.14 8.98
CA SER A 59 20.98 -8.38 9.67
C SER A 59 20.01 -8.79 10.79
N ASP A 60 19.34 -7.83 11.43
CA ASP A 60 18.31 -8.12 12.45
C ASP A 60 16.99 -8.47 11.75
N PRO A 61 16.52 -9.73 11.82
CA PRO A 61 15.31 -10.16 11.13
C PRO A 61 14.05 -9.42 11.60
N ASN A 62 13.98 -9.02 12.87
CA ASN A 62 12.81 -8.30 13.40
C ASN A 62 12.73 -6.91 12.79
N LEU A 63 13.85 -6.20 12.77
CA LEU A 63 13.95 -4.88 12.13
C LEU A 63 13.74 -4.99 10.61
N GLY A 64 14.31 -6.00 9.97
CA GLY A 64 14.07 -6.32 8.57
C GLY A 64 12.57 -6.47 8.28
N ASN A 65 11.84 -7.20 9.13
CA ASN A 65 10.39 -7.34 9.03
C ASN A 65 9.67 -6.00 9.20
N ARG A 66 10.02 -5.21 10.23
CA ARG A 66 9.43 -3.87 10.45
C ARG A 66 9.58 -2.97 9.22
N ILE A 67 10.73 -3.02 8.55
CA ILE A 67 10.98 -2.26 7.32
C ILE A 67 10.10 -2.75 6.16
N VAL A 68 9.82 -4.05 6.04
CA VAL A 68 8.86 -4.58 5.06
C VAL A 68 7.45 -4.09 5.37
N HIS A 69 6.99 -4.15 6.62
CA HIS A 69 5.65 -3.65 6.96
C HIS A 69 5.55 -2.14 6.74
N ALA A 70 6.56 -1.35 7.13
CA ALA A 70 6.55 0.09 6.89
C ALA A 70 6.57 0.45 5.40
N PHE A 71 7.51 -0.08 4.62
CA PHE A 71 7.68 0.33 3.23
C PHE A 71 6.88 -0.51 2.23
N GLY A 72 6.90 -1.82 2.38
CA GLY A 72 6.17 -2.76 1.53
C GLY A 72 4.67 -2.85 1.84
N GLY A 73 4.28 -2.66 3.10
CA GLY A 73 2.88 -2.57 3.53
C GLY A 73 2.38 -1.12 3.46
N GLY A 74 2.62 -0.35 4.51
CA GLY A 74 2.07 0.99 4.72
C GLY A 74 2.35 1.98 3.58
N PHE A 75 3.64 2.23 3.29
CA PHE A 75 4.03 3.23 2.29
C PHE A 75 3.55 2.83 0.89
N LEU A 76 3.83 1.59 0.47
CA LEU A 76 3.48 1.11 -0.87
C LEU A 76 1.96 1.05 -1.07
N ALA A 77 1.18 0.57 -0.10
CA ALA A 77 -0.27 0.54 -0.21
C ALA A 77 -0.87 1.95 -0.33
N PHE A 78 -0.34 2.92 0.42
CA PHE A 78 -0.74 4.32 0.29
C PHE A 78 -0.31 4.89 -1.08
N PHE A 79 0.88 4.53 -1.56
CA PHE A 79 1.36 4.90 -2.89
C PHE A 79 0.47 4.32 -4.00
N VAL A 80 -0.03 3.09 -3.85
CA VAL A 80 -1.04 2.51 -4.77
C VAL A 80 -2.29 3.40 -4.82
N CYS A 81 -2.81 3.83 -3.66
CA CYS A 81 -3.94 4.74 -3.58
C CYS A 81 -3.66 6.06 -4.32
N TYR A 82 -2.46 6.63 -4.12
CA TYR A 82 -2.01 7.83 -4.83
C TYR A 82 -2.00 7.64 -6.35
N ARG A 83 -1.42 6.53 -6.84
CA ARG A 83 -1.37 6.25 -8.28
C ARG A 83 -2.76 6.09 -8.88
N VAL A 84 -3.65 5.36 -8.21
CA VAL A 84 -5.06 5.21 -8.63
C VAL A 84 -5.75 6.57 -8.70
N ALA A 85 -5.63 7.40 -7.66
CA ALA A 85 -6.27 8.71 -7.63
C ALA A 85 -5.77 9.63 -8.75
N LYS A 86 -4.46 9.62 -9.02
CA LYS A 86 -3.82 10.40 -10.09
C LYS A 86 -4.23 9.93 -11.47
N ASP A 87 -4.14 8.63 -11.73
CA ASP A 87 -4.39 8.07 -13.06
C ASP A 87 -5.88 8.11 -13.42
N SER A 88 -6.78 7.96 -12.44
CA SER A 88 -8.23 8.12 -12.60
C SER A 88 -8.69 9.59 -12.62
N LYS A 89 -7.77 10.55 -12.45
CA LYS A 89 -8.04 12.00 -12.43
C LYS A 89 -9.18 12.38 -11.48
N LEU A 90 -9.20 11.78 -10.29
CA LEU A 90 -10.32 11.96 -9.37
C LEU A 90 -10.42 13.42 -8.87
N PRO A 91 -11.61 14.03 -8.93
CA PRO A 91 -11.85 15.38 -8.41
C PRO A 91 -12.01 15.38 -6.88
N ILE A 92 -11.00 14.88 -6.16
CA ILE A 92 -10.99 14.78 -4.69
C ILE A 92 -10.05 15.81 -4.07
N THR A 93 -10.44 16.32 -2.90
CA THR A 93 -9.56 17.20 -2.12
C THR A 93 -8.41 16.41 -1.49
N ARG A 94 -7.33 17.11 -1.13
CA ARG A 94 -6.18 16.51 -0.43
C ARG A 94 -6.57 15.84 0.88
N PHE A 95 -7.46 16.47 1.65
CA PHE A 95 -7.94 15.93 2.91
C PHE A 95 -8.77 14.65 2.71
N GLN A 96 -9.71 14.66 1.76
CA GLN A 96 -10.50 13.46 1.43
C GLN A 96 -9.62 12.31 0.95
N PHE A 97 -8.66 12.60 0.06
CA PHE A 97 -7.69 11.60 -0.40
C PHE A 97 -6.89 11.01 0.76
N PHE A 98 -6.31 11.86 1.60
CA PHE A 98 -5.50 11.42 2.73
C PHE A 98 -6.31 10.55 3.68
N LEU A 99 -7.46 11.04 4.15
CA LEU A 99 -8.29 10.33 5.11
C LEU A 99 -8.74 8.97 4.57
N PHE A 100 -9.24 8.93 3.32
CA PHE A 100 -9.71 7.69 2.72
C PHE A 100 -8.58 6.68 2.50
N SER A 101 -7.46 7.12 1.92
CA SER A 101 -6.31 6.25 1.65
C SER A 101 -5.69 5.76 2.95
N PHE A 102 -5.60 6.62 3.97
CA PHE A 102 -5.07 6.25 5.27
C PHE A 102 -5.92 5.18 5.95
N LEU A 103 -7.24 5.36 6.02
CA LEU A 103 -8.15 4.38 6.60
C LEU A 103 -8.11 3.05 5.84
N LEU A 104 -8.06 3.10 4.51
CA LEU A 104 -7.94 1.92 3.66
C LEU A 104 -6.64 1.14 3.93
N VAL A 105 -5.51 1.84 4.01
CA VAL A 105 -4.19 1.23 4.29
C VAL A 105 -4.17 0.62 5.69
N MET A 106 -4.75 1.29 6.69
CA MET A 106 -4.87 0.72 8.04
C MET A 106 -5.77 -0.53 8.05
N ALA A 107 -6.88 -0.52 7.31
CA ALA A 107 -7.74 -1.69 7.18
C ALA A 107 -7.02 -2.87 6.50
N LEU A 108 -6.21 -2.60 5.46
CA LEU A 108 -5.38 -3.62 4.82
C LEU A 108 -4.28 -4.15 5.76
N GLY A 109 -3.66 -3.28 6.55
CA GLY A 109 -2.69 -3.68 7.57
C GLY A 109 -3.31 -4.62 8.61
N ILE A 110 -4.49 -4.27 9.14
CA ILE A 110 -5.23 -5.15 10.07
C ILE A 110 -5.59 -6.47 9.40
N ALA A 111 -6.09 -6.45 8.16
CA ALA A 111 -6.43 -7.65 7.42
C ALA A 111 -5.20 -8.56 7.18
N ASN A 112 -4.02 -7.96 6.92
CA ASN A 112 -2.78 -8.71 6.78
C ASN A 112 -2.43 -9.46 8.07
N GLU A 113 -2.42 -8.78 9.22
CA GLU A 113 -2.13 -9.42 10.51
C GLU A 113 -3.16 -10.51 10.86
N MET A 114 -4.44 -10.30 10.53
CA MET A 114 -5.48 -11.33 10.72
C MET A 114 -5.23 -12.57 9.84
N LEU A 115 -4.76 -12.38 8.60
CA LEU A 115 -4.39 -13.48 7.70
C LEU A 115 -3.15 -14.21 8.20
N GLU A 116 -2.13 -13.50 8.66
CA GLU A 116 -0.93 -14.10 9.25
C GLU A 116 -1.29 -14.93 10.49
N PHE A 117 -2.12 -14.39 11.39
CA PHE A 117 -2.64 -15.13 12.54
C PHE A 117 -3.42 -16.38 12.13
N TYR A 118 -4.29 -16.27 11.11
CA TYR A 118 -5.04 -17.41 10.57
C TYR A 118 -4.07 -18.48 10.01
N PHE A 119 -3.11 -18.10 9.17
CA PHE A 119 -2.16 -19.05 8.58
C PHE A 119 -1.26 -19.70 9.64
N GLN A 120 -0.85 -18.94 10.66
CA GLN A 120 -0.09 -19.48 11.77
C GLN A 120 -0.88 -20.51 12.58
N THR A 121 -2.17 -20.25 12.81
CA THR A 121 -3.05 -21.13 13.58
C THR A 121 -3.35 -22.43 12.83
N PHE A 122 -3.65 -22.36 11.53
CA PHE A 122 -4.16 -23.51 10.77
C PHE A 122 -3.09 -24.25 9.95
N PHE A 123 -2.00 -23.59 9.56
CA PHE A 123 -0.99 -24.15 8.66
C PHE A 123 0.41 -24.21 9.29
N GLN A 124 0.55 -23.86 10.58
CA GLN A 124 1.83 -23.85 11.32
C GLN A 124 2.91 -22.98 10.68
N ALA A 125 2.54 -22.01 9.86
CA ALA A 125 3.45 -21.02 9.32
C ALA A 125 3.85 -20.04 10.42
N THR A 126 5.15 -19.82 10.65
CA THR A 126 5.61 -18.88 11.68
C THR A 126 5.76 -17.48 11.07
N PHE A 127 4.84 -16.57 11.39
CA PHE A 127 4.87 -15.17 10.99
C PHE A 127 5.24 -14.28 12.18
N SER A 128 4.58 -14.48 13.32
CA SER A 128 4.83 -13.75 14.55
C SER A 128 5.15 -14.67 15.71
N THR A 129 6.17 -14.32 16.50
CA THR A 129 6.56 -15.09 17.69
C THR A 129 5.74 -14.70 18.92
N THR A 130 5.24 -13.46 18.95
CA THR A 130 4.53 -12.89 20.10
C THR A 130 3.44 -11.92 19.66
N VAL A 131 2.46 -11.66 20.54
CA VAL A 131 1.40 -10.65 20.29
C VAL A 131 2.00 -9.24 20.11
N THR A 132 3.10 -8.94 20.81
CA THR A 132 3.80 -7.66 20.68
C THR A 132 4.30 -7.43 19.25
N ASP A 133 4.67 -8.51 18.55
CA ASP A 133 5.15 -8.46 17.18
C ASP A 133 4.08 -7.91 16.22
N THR A 134 2.85 -8.41 16.32
CA THR A 134 1.69 -7.92 15.55
C THR A 134 1.43 -6.43 15.79
N TRP A 135 1.51 -5.96 17.04
CA TRP A 135 1.33 -4.53 17.34
C TRP A 135 2.42 -3.66 16.71
N LEU A 136 3.66 -4.15 16.72
CA LEU A 136 4.78 -3.47 16.08
C LEU A 136 4.66 -3.46 14.54
N ASP A 137 4.00 -4.46 13.95
CA ASP A 137 3.76 -4.54 12.50
C ASP A 137 2.67 -3.56 12.07
N LEU A 138 1.59 -3.47 12.85
CA LEU A 138 0.56 -2.44 12.69
C LEU A 138 1.13 -1.03 12.86
N LEU A 139 2.01 -0.82 13.85
CA LEU A 139 2.70 0.45 14.05
C LEU A 139 3.62 0.77 12.86
N SER A 140 4.32 -0.22 12.32
CA SER A 140 5.17 -0.05 11.15
C SER A 140 4.36 0.34 9.91
N ASN A 141 3.24 -0.36 9.66
CA ASN A 141 2.27 0.00 8.61
C ASN A 141 1.75 1.44 8.77
N LEU A 142 1.39 1.83 9.98
CA LEU A 142 0.96 3.19 10.32
C LEU A 142 2.03 4.23 9.96
N ILE A 143 3.26 4.02 10.40
CA ILE A 143 4.39 4.92 10.11
C ILE A 143 4.62 5.04 8.60
N GLY A 144 4.63 3.91 7.89
CA GLY A 144 4.75 3.87 6.43
C GLY A 144 3.66 4.68 5.72
N ALA A 145 2.41 4.50 6.14
CA ALA A 145 1.27 5.22 5.59
C ALA A 145 1.35 6.74 5.85
N LEU A 146 1.81 7.16 7.05
CA LEU A 146 2.02 8.57 7.37
C LEU A 146 3.12 9.18 6.49
N ILE A 147 4.26 8.50 6.33
CA ILE A 147 5.36 8.96 5.47
C ILE A 147 4.87 9.12 4.02
N ALA A 148 4.21 8.10 3.47
CA ALA A 148 3.64 8.18 2.13
C ALA A 148 2.58 9.28 2.01
N GLY A 149 1.76 9.48 3.05
CA GLY A 149 0.76 10.53 3.12
C GLY A 149 1.38 11.92 3.01
N VAL A 150 2.43 12.20 3.79
CA VAL A 150 3.17 13.47 3.75
C VAL A 150 3.81 13.69 2.38
N VAL A 151 4.40 12.64 1.80
CA VAL A 151 5.09 12.74 0.51
C VAL A 151 4.11 12.91 -0.66
N THR A 152 3.02 12.15 -0.72
CA THR A 152 2.20 12.03 -1.94
C THR A 152 0.97 12.93 -1.96
N THR A 153 0.33 13.17 -0.81
CA THR A 153 -0.90 13.98 -0.69
C THR A 153 -0.78 15.40 -1.25
N PRO A 154 0.36 16.13 -1.08
CA PRO A 154 0.51 17.48 -1.64
C PRO A 154 0.36 17.57 -3.17
N PHE A 155 0.50 16.45 -3.88
CA PHE A 155 0.41 16.34 -5.34
C PHE A 155 -1.00 15.99 -5.86
N ILE A 156 -1.97 15.79 -4.96
CA ILE A 156 -3.38 15.61 -5.32
C ILE A 156 -4.05 16.96 -5.64
N GLY A 157 -4.88 16.97 -6.69
CA GLY A 157 -5.68 18.12 -7.11
C GLY A 157 -4.95 19.22 -7.91
N ARG A 158 -3.67 19.04 -8.27
CA ARG A 158 -2.90 20.06 -9.01
C ARG A 158 -3.10 20.08 -10.53
N GLU A 159 -3.76 19.07 -11.12
CA GLU A 159 -3.83 18.92 -12.59
C GLU A 159 -4.96 19.72 -13.26
N SER A 160 -5.83 20.40 -12.51
CA SER A 160 -6.98 21.14 -13.10
C SER A 160 -6.67 22.56 -13.58
N LYS A 161 -5.41 23.02 -13.54
CA LYS A 161 -5.05 24.41 -13.86
C LYS A 161 -4.19 24.61 -15.12
N LEU A 162 -3.92 23.56 -15.89
CA LEU A 162 -3.12 23.64 -17.13
C LEU A 162 -3.88 23.16 -18.38
N GLY A 163 -5.22 23.18 -18.32
CA GLY A 163 -6.09 22.94 -19.47
C GLY A 163 -6.55 24.25 -20.08
#